data_AF-A0A0S4XPQ0-F1
#
_entry.id   AF-A0A0S4XPQ0-F1
#
_cell.length_a   1.000
_cell.length_b   1.000
_cell.length_c   1.000
_cell.angle_alpha   90.00
_cell.angle_beta   90.00
_cell.angle_gamma   90.00
#
_symmetry.space_group_name_H-M   'P 1'
#
loop_
_entity.id
_entity.type
_entity.pdbx_description
1 polymer ?
#
loop_
_entity_poly.entity_id
_entity_poly.type
_entity_poly.pdbx_seq_one_letter_code
_entity_poly.pdbx_strand_id
1 'polypeptide(L)'
;MDNYHLASFVKRDSILHEYGVDAPLLGYGYFYEKLLVWLVDKMNNQKDFGPLEDIAMHLRDSNYPKHALVSIGATAYASFGEKNYLKSGDEIYVIAYDKRVDSSDLTPSDTKVILKQIVK
;
A
#
# COMPACT_ATOMS: atom_id res chain seq x y z
N MET A 1 15.29 1.97 -6.42
CA MET A 1 14.13 1.08 -6.23
C MET A 1 13.33 0.92 -7.53
N ASP A 2 13.87 1.39 -8.65
CA ASP A 2 13.13 1.64 -9.89
C ASP A 2 12.64 0.36 -10.57
N ASN A 3 13.34 -0.74 -10.32
CA ASN A 3 13.01 -2.06 -10.84
C ASN A 3 12.16 -2.89 -9.87
N TYR A 4 11.83 -2.32 -8.71
CA TYR A 4 11.04 -3.04 -7.73
C TYR A 4 9.56 -2.97 -8.07
N HIS A 5 8.90 -4.07 -7.78
CA HIS A 5 7.45 -4.21 -7.87
C HIS A 5 6.89 -4.47 -6.47
N LEU A 6 5.62 -4.11 -6.30
CA LEU A 6 4.81 -4.47 -5.14
C LEU A 6 3.64 -5.32 -5.61
N ALA A 7 3.39 -6.43 -4.95
CA ALA A 7 2.21 -7.27 -5.16
C ALA A 7 1.63 -7.66 -3.80
N SER A 8 0.31 -7.91 -3.76
CA SER A 8 -0.32 -8.41 -2.54
C SER A 8 -1.31 -9.52 -2.80
N PHE A 9 -1.37 -10.46 -1.86
CA PHE A 9 -2.21 -11.63 -1.93
C PHE A 9 -2.96 -11.83 -0.62
N VAL A 10 -4.12 -12.45 -0.72
CA VAL A 10 -4.89 -12.95 0.42
C VAL A 10 -5.08 -14.44 0.24
N LYS A 11 -4.65 -15.22 1.22
CA LYS A 11 -5.00 -16.63 1.33
C LYS A 11 -6.21 -16.76 2.22
N ARG A 12 -7.30 -17.22 1.63
CA ARG A 12 -8.59 -17.45 2.28
C ARG A 12 -9.05 -18.86 1.98
N ASP A 13 -9.43 -19.61 3.01
CA ASP A 13 -9.93 -20.98 2.85
C ASP A 13 -8.94 -21.87 2.05
N SER A 14 -7.64 -21.70 2.33
CA SER A 14 -6.49 -22.32 1.64
C SER A 14 -6.26 -21.93 0.17
N ILE A 15 -7.07 -21.03 -0.40
CA ILE A 15 -6.91 -20.53 -1.76
C ILE A 15 -6.18 -19.19 -1.72
N LEU A 16 -5.12 -19.07 -2.51
CA LEU A 16 -4.38 -17.82 -2.67
C LEU A 16 -5.02 -16.98 -3.78
N HIS A 17 -5.41 -15.74 -3.44
CA HIS A 17 -5.97 -14.77 -4.36
C HIS A 17 -5.03 -13.58 -4.49
N GLU A 18 -4.84 -13.09 -5.71
CA GLU A 18 -4.31 -11.75 -5.92
C GLU A 18 -5.27 -10.75 -5.28
N TYR A 19 -4.74 -9.95 -4.36
CA TYR A 19 -5.51 -8.94 -3.64
C TYR A 19 -5.24 -7.55 -4.17
N GLY A 20 -3.99 -7.30 -4.58
CA GLY A 20 -3.60 -6.08 -5.25
C GLY A 20 -2.67 -6.38 -6.42
N VAL A 21 -2.83 -5.60 -7.49
CA VAL A 21 -2.14 -5.83 -8.76
C VAL A 21 -0.61 -5.73 -8.61
N ASP A 22 0.11 -6.59 -9.32
CA ASP A 22 1.58 -6.50 -9.44
C ASP A 22 1.96 -5.18 -10.12
N ALA A 23 2.41 -4.22 -9.32
CA ALA A 23 2.64 -2.85 -9.76
C ALA A 23 4.13 -2.48 -9.65
N PRO A 24 4.75 -1.93 -10.70
CA PRO A 24 6.06 -1.31 -10.56
C PRO A 24 5.97 -0.16 -9.55
N LEU A 25 6.97 0.01 -8.71
CA LEU A 25 7.00 1.15 -7.78
C LEU A 25 6.97 2.49 -8.54
N LEU A 26 7.57 2.55 -9.74
CA LEU A 26 7.47 3.72 -10.61
C LEU A 26 6.05 3.99 -11.13
N GLY A 27 5.19 2.96 -11.18
CA GLY A 27 3.78 3.05 -11.60
C GLY A 27 2.88 3.70 -10.55
N TYR A 28 3.34 3.87 -9.32
CA TYR A 28 2.72 4.81 -8.38
C TYR A 28 2.99 6.21 -8.90
N GLY A 29 2.10 6.70 -9.77
CA GLY A 29 2.21 7.99 -10.45
C GLY A 29 2.13 9.22 -9.54
N TYR A 30 2.35 9.04 -8.23
CA TYR A 30 2.60 10.04 -7.20
C TYR A 30 3.91 9.65 -6.50
N PHE A 31 5.01 9.72 -7.22
CA PHE A 31 6.33 9.84 -6.61
C PHE A 31 6.88 11.24 -6.94
N TYR A 32 7.74 11.76 -6.07
CA TYR A 32 8.38 13.07 -6.21
C TYR A 32 7.37 14.25 -6.19
N GLU A 33 7.52 15.21 -7.09
CA GLU A 33 6.79 16.49 -7.08
C GLU A 33 5.27 16.32 -7.06
N LYS A 34 4.73 15.41 -7.88
CA LYS A 34 3.29 15.20 -7.96
C LYS A 34 2.70 14.68 -6.65
N LEU A 35 3.44 13.83 -5.92
CA LEU A 35 3.04 13.40 -4.57
C LEU A 35 3.06 14.56 -3.59
N LEU A 36 4.14 15.35 -3.61
CA LEU A 36 4.29 16.48 -2.71
C LEU A 36 3.16 17.50 -2.92
N VAL A 37 2.86 17.84 -4.17
CA VAL A 37 1.74 18.73 -4.51
C VAL A 37 0.41 18.17 -4.03
N TRP A 38 0.17 16.87 -4.25
CA TRP A 38 -1.05 16.21 -3.78
C TRP A 38 -1.14 16.17 -2.25
N LEU A 39 -0.06 15.87 -1.55
CA LEU A 39 -0.01 15.86 -0.09
C LEU A 39 -0.28 17.26 0.47
N VAL A 40 0.32 18.30 -0.11
CA VAL A 40 0.07 19.69 0.29
C VAL A 40 -1.41 20.05 0.09
N ASP A 41 -2.03 19.65 -1.03
CA ASP A 41 -3.47 19.85 -1.22
C ASP A 41 -4.29 19.12 -0.14
N LYS A 42 -4.01 17.84 0.13
CA LYS A 42 -4.76 17.08 1.14
C LYS A 42 -4.57 17.59 2.55
N MET A 43 -3.35 17.96 2.94
CA MET A 43 -3.06 18.54 4.26
C MET A 43 -3.79 19.87 4.50
N ASN A 44 -4.09 20.63 3.44
CA ASN A 44 -4.77 21.93 3.56
C ASN A 44 -6.30 21.82 3.41
N ASN A 45 -6.77 20.95 2.52
CA ASN A 45 -8.14 21.00 2.02
C ASN A 45 -8.98 19.74 2.30
N GLN A 46 -8.38 18.60 2.69
CA GLN A 46 -9.14 17.37 2.94
C GLN A 46 -10.07 17.54 4.14
N LYS A 47 -11.29 17.02 4.00
CA LYS A 47 -12.31 16.98 5.05
C LYS A 47 -12.66 15.56 5.43
N ASP A 48 -13.17 15.40 6.64
CA ASP A 48 -13.72 14.15 7.12
C ASP A 48 -14.81 13.64 6.16
N PHE A 49 -14.56 12.49 5.53
CA PHE A 49 -15.53 11.83 4.66
C PHE A 49 -15.18 10.34 4.48
N GLY A 50 -16.06 9.46 4.96
CA GLY A 50 -15.85 8.02 4.87
C GLY A 50 -14.55 7.61 5.60
N PRO A 51 -13.58 7.00 4.91
CA PRO A 51 -12.27 6.66 5.49
C PRO A 51 -11.28 7.83 5.53
N LEU A 52 -11.64 9.01 5.03
CA LEU A 52 -10.75 10.19 5.00
C LEU A 52 -10.91 11.01 6.29
N GLU A 53 -9.78 11.45 6.84
CA GLU A 53 -9.71 12.33 8.02
C GLU A 53 -9.40 13.79 7.64
N ASP A 54 -9.83 14.78 8.45
CA ASP A 54 -9.43 16.19 8.36
C ASP A 54 -7.99 16.37 8.85
N ILE A 55 -7.05 16.23 7.91
CA ILE A 55 -5.61 16.31 8.18
C ILE A 55 -5.22 17.69 8.75
N ALA A 56 -5.89 18.77 8.32
CA ALA A 56 -5.59 20.13 8.78
C ALA A 56 -5.90 20.30 10.28
N MET A 57 -6.99 19.67 10.74
CA MET A 57 -7.32 19.58 12.16
C MET A 57 -6.22 18.84 12.93
N HIS A 58 -5.82 17.64 12.49
CA HIS A 58 -4.78 16.86 13.17
C HIS A 58 -3.42 17.58 13.23
N LEU A 59 -3.03 18.30 12.18
CA LEU A 59 -1.83 19.12 12.17
C LEU A 59 -1.92 20.26 13.20
N ARG A 60 -3.08 20.92 13.31
CA ARG A 60 -3.32 21.97 14.32
C ARG A 60 -3.24 21.42 15.73
N ASP A 61 -3.92 20.31 15.99
CA ASP A 61 -3.97 19.67 17.32
C ASP A 61 -2.60 19.12 17.74
N SER A 62 -1.75 18.78 16.76
CA SER A 62 -0.36 18.39 16.95
C SER A 62 0.63 19.57 16.97
N ASN A 63 0.13 20.81 17.03
CA ASN A 63 0.92 22.05 17.03
C ASN A 63 1.90 22.17 15.84
N TYR A 64 1.42 21.86 14.63
CA TYR A 64 2.12 22.04 13.35
C TYR A 64 3.55 21.50 13.35
N PRO A 65 3.74 20.17 13.41
CA PRO A 65 5.08 19.58 13.43
C PRO A 65 5.88 19.96 12.19
N LYS A 66 7.19 20.18 12.37
CA LYS A 66 8.08 20.56 11.26
C LYS A 66 8.41 19.39 10.31
N HIS A 67 8.16 18.16 10.73
CA HIS A 67 8.48 16.95 9.98
C HIS A 67 7.33 15.94 10.10
N ALA A 68 7.09 15.20 9.02
CA ALA A 68 6.14 14.10 8.98
C ALA A 68 6.76 12.91 8.24
N LEU A 69 6.46 11.70 8.70
CA LEU A 69 6.76 10.46 7.98
C LEU A 69 5.48 9.99 7.30
N VAL A 70 5.46 9.97 5.96
CA VAL A 70 4.31 9.54 5.17
C VAL A 70 4.63 8.22 4.50
N SER A 71 3.94 7.16 4.92
CA SER A 71 4.03 5.83 4.30
C SER A 71 2.86 5.62 3.34
N ILE A 72 3.14 5.33 2.07
CA ILE A 72 2.15 5.03 1.04
C ILE A 72 2.46 3.63 0.53
N GLY A 73 1.50 2.70 0.62
CA GLY A 73 1.85 1.29 0.47
C GLY A 73 0.70 0.37 0.11
N ALA A 74 -0.22 0.78 -0.77
CA ALA A 74 -1.26 -0.11 -1.29
C ALA A 74 -1.26 -0.11 -2.81
N THR A 75 -1.15 -1.28 -3.43
CA THR A 75 -1.40 -1.47 -4.86
C THR A 75 -2.88 -1.28 -5.12
N ALA A 76 -3.28 -0.92 -6.35
CA ALA A 76 -4.70 -0.97 -6.72
C ALA A 76 -5.24 -2.39 -6.48
N TYR A 77 -6.51 -2.49 -6.08
CA TYR A 77 -7.13 -3.80 -5.85
C TYR A 77 -7.13 -4.62 -7.14
N ALA A 78 -6.80 -5.90 -7.02
CA ALA A 78 -7.12 -6.88 -8.05
C ALA A 78 -8.62 -7.22 -7.99
N SER A 79 -9.14 -7.89 -9.01
CA SER A 79 -10.57 -8.23 -9.15
C SER A 79 -11.19 -8.88 -7.90
N PHE A 80 -10.41 -9.66 -7.14
CA PHE A 80 -10.87 -10.25 -5.88
C PHE A 80 -11.01 -9.19 -4.78
N GLY A 81 -9.99 -8.34 -4.59
CA GLY A 81 -9.98 -7.29 -3.56
C GLY A 81 -11.04 -6.22 -3.77
N GLU A 82 -11.40 -5.90 -5.03
CA GLU A 82 -12.50 -4.97 -5.34
C GLU A 82 -13.88 -5.47 -4.84
N LYS A 83 -14.02 -6.79 -4.68
CA LYS A 83 -15.30 -7.45 -4.35
C LYS A 83 -15.33 -8.09 -2.98
N ASN A 84 -14.17 -8.21 -2.31
CA ASN A 84 -14.01 -8.95 -1.09
C ASN A 84 -13.13 -8.17 -0.12
N TYR A 85 -13.76 -7.58 0.90
CA TYR A 85 -13.00 -7.03 2.02
C TYR A 85 -12.30 -8.15 2.81
N LEU A 86 -11.21 -7.78 3.48
CA LEU A 86 -10.50 -8.64 4.42
C LEU A 86 -11.43 -9.07 5.56
N LYS A 87 -11.29 -10.32 6.00
CA LYS A 87 -12.03 -10.88 7.15
C LYS A 87 -11.08 -11.57 8.11
N SER A 88 -11.51 -11.70 9.37
CA SER A 88 -10.76 -12.44 10.39
C SER A 88 -10.40 -13.85 9.90
N GLY A 89 -9.15 -14.25 10.12
CA GLY A 89 -8.60 -15.53 9.65
C GLY A 89 -7.96 -15.51 8.27
N ASP A 90 -8.10 -14.42 7.49
CA ASP A 90 -7.33 -14.27 6.24
C ASP A 90 -5.82 -14.17 6.52
N GLU A 91 -5.01 -14.85 5.70
CA GLU A 91 -3.56 -14.63 5.67
C GLU A 91 -3.23 -13.64 4.54
N ILE A 92 -2.64 -12.50 4.89
CA ILE A 92 -2.23 -11.46 3.95
C ILE A 92 -0.74 -11.63 3.65
N TYR A 93 -0.39 -11.46 2.38
CA TYR A 93 0.98 -11.40 1.90
C TYR A 93 1.20 -10.08 1.16
N VAL A 94 2.27 -9.36 1.50
CA VAL A 94 2.73 -8.18 0.74
C VAL A 94 4.17 -8.43 0.34
N ILE A 95 4.45 -8.30 -0.96
CA ILE A 95 5.71 -8.73 -1.55
C ILE A 95 6.34 -7.58 -2.31
N ALA A 96 7.55 -7.19 -1.90
CA ALA A 96 8.39 -6.25 -2.62
C ALA A 96 9.57 -7.01 -3.22
N TYR A 97 9.81 -6.90 -4.53
CA TYR A 97 10.82 -7.70 -5.22
C TYR A 97 11.41 -6.97 -6.43
N ASP A 98 12.66 -7.26 -6.80
CA ASP A 98 13.27 -6.75 -8.03
C ASP A 98 12.81 -7.57 -9.24
N LYS A 99 12.00 -6.98 -10.12
CA LYS A 99 11.36 -7.66 -11.25
C LYS A 99 12.36 -8.22 -12.28
N ARG A 100 13.61 -7.76 -12.25
CA ARG A 100 14.65 -8.23 -13.20
C ARG A 100 15.14 -9.64 -12.87
N VAL A 101 15.02 -10.07 -11.61
CA VAL A 101 15.63 -11.29 -11.10
C VAL A 101 14.70 -12.16 -10.27
N ASP A 102 13.48 -11.68 -9.97
CA ASP A 102 12.53 -12.37 -9.11
C ASP A 102 11.08 -12.17 -9.57
N SER A 103 10.14 -12.86 -8.90
CA SER A 103 8.71 -12.82 -9.16
C SER A 103 7.89 -12.56 -7.89
N SER A 104 6.60 -12.27 -8.07
CA SER A 104 5.62 -12.07 -7.00
C SER A 104 5.16 -13.36 -6.32
N ASP A 105 5.79 -14.52 -6.59
CA ASP A 105 5.44 -15.76 -5.88
C ASP A 105 5.83 -15.72 -4.39
N LEU A 106 5.44 -16.75 -3.63
CA LEU A 106 5.74 -16.86 -2.19
C LEU A 106 7.06 -17.59 -1.89
N THR A 107 7.90 -17.88 -2.90
CA THR A 107 9.20 -18.55 -2.73
C THR A 107 10.21 -17.54 -2.17
N PRO A 108 10.86 -17.76 -1.02
CA PRO A 108 11.86 -16.81 -0.49
C PRO A 108 13.08 -16.63 -1.40
N SER A 109 13.67 -15.43 -1.41
CA SER A 109 14.93 -15.12 -2.11
C SER A 109 15.61 -13.88 -1.48
N ASP A 110 16.91 -13.72 -1.72
CA ASP A 110 17.70 -12.58 -1.22
C ASP A 110 17.32 -11.24 -1.89
N THR A 111 16.54 -11.28 -2.98
CA THR A 111 16.14 -10.10 -3.77
C THR A 111 14.66 -9.74 -3.60
N LYS A 112 13.99 -10.36 -2.62
CA LYS A 112 12.59 -10.09 -2.29
C LYS A 112 12.35 -10.06 -0.78
N VAL A 113 11.33 -9.30 -0.41
CA VAL A 113 10.78 -9.27 0.96
C VAL A 113 9.33 -9.73 0.88
N ILE A 114 8.99 -10.76 1.66
CA ILE A 114 7.62 -11.24 1.84
C ILE A 114 7.19 -10.89 3.27
N LEU A 115 6.23 -9.99 3.41
CA LEU A 115 5.54 -9.75 4.67
C LEU A 115 4.32 -10.66 4.74
N LYS A 116 4.16 -11.38 5.85
CA LYS A 116 2.95 -12.18 6.15
C LYS A 116 2.26 -11.64 7.39
N GLN A 117 0.94 -11.49 7.34
CA GLN A 117 0.10 -11.12 8.47
C GLN A 117 -1.20 -11.93 8.51
N ILE A 118 -1.73 -12.19 9.71
CA ILE A 118 -3.06 -12.79 9.88
C ILE A 118 -4.02 -11.70 10.36
N VAL A 119 -5.17 -11.57 9.70
CA VAL A 119 -6.23 -10.65 10.11
C VAL A 119 -6.89 -11.19 11.38
N LYS A 120 -6.91 -10.38 12.43
CA LYS A 120 -7.55 -10.70 13.71
C LYS A 120 -9.00 -10.28 13.69
#